data_AF-A0AAJ6D1M4-F1
#
_entry.id   AF-A0AAJ6D1M4-F1
#
_cell.length_a   1.000
_cell.length_b   1.000
_cell.length_c   1.000
_cell.angle_alpha   90.00
_cell.angle_beta   90.00
_cell.angle_gamma   90.00
#
_symmetry.space_group_name_H-M   'P 1'
#
loop_
_entity.id
_entity.type
_entity.pdbx_description
1 polymer ?
#
loop_
_entity_poly.entity_id
_entity_poly.type
_entity_poly.pdbx_seq_one_letter_code
_entity_poly.pdbx_strand_id
1 'polypeptide(L)'
;MLALLTFVSPVVGMVIIFVILSYHFNKPIPQNLKKLTIPLAFCMAQFGYCLNPDLSDLTRYYAQMTQYSGYLNSIFINDSQGLYIRDVLMYLVNRTGDERLLAYIVGFIIYGIVFYILFDMVERNREFLTMQEVTFMMLIILGIVLPTSTIANVRNITAYMMISYATYRDIIQKKKNLFTIFLYIAPLFLHTAAIFMLIIRLLQVIAKKAGTWCIALALFFPLLVNTAYEYIELLPGKLLQSGVQKAYVYLNWTDGGYASEIQGNIMNYVVRGYGAFYILLVLGLIVFSTRKKEVYRIIDQPMVSYVVLVAVSALGCLYITTGAFWRFEVIVMMLCPIYLIPIFKLRTQKVKSILFILFISVMAMVSLNTVIYFLENGLSMFGKYLTGSGFIIIYDVVKGIVN
;
A
#
# COMPACT_ATOMS: atom_id res chain seq x y z
N MET A 1 -11.82 24.28 3.62
CA MET A 1 -12.71 24.48 2.45
C MET A 1 -12.54 23.38 1.40
N LEU A 2 -11.38 23.21 0.77
CA LEU A 2 -11.21 22.18 -0.29
C LEU A 2 -11.58 20.76 0.17
N ALA A 3 -11.14 20.31 1.35
CA ALA A 3 -11.48 18.98 1.86
C ALA A 3 -13.00 18.76 2.03
N LEU A 4 -13.72 19.78 2.53
CA LEU A 4 -15.18 19.74 2.68
C LEU A 4 -15.85 19.67 1.29
N LEU A 5 -15.38 20.48 0.35
CA LEU A 5 -15.87 20.49 -1.02
C LEU A 5 -15.61 19.16 -1.72
N THR A 6 -14.44 18.55 -1.54
CA THR A 6 -14.11 17.22 -2.07
C THR A 6 -14.94 16.12 -1.41
N PHE A 7 -15.25 16.23 -0.12
CA PHE A 7 -16.17 15.29 0.53
C PHE A 7 -17.58 15.38 -0.07
N VAL A 8 -18.10 16.59 -0.28
CA VAL A 8 -19.42 16.81 -0.88
C VAL A 8 -19.45 16.39 -2.35
N SER A 9 -18.42 16.76 -3.12
CA SER A 9 -18.26 16.41 -4.53
C SER A 9 -16.81 16.02 -4.83
N PRO A 10 -16.50 14.71 -4.79
CA PRO A 10 -15.16 14.19 -5.07
C PRO A 10 -14.64 14.56 -6.45
N VAL A 11 -15.52 14.66 -7.45
CA VAL A 11 -15.19 15.09 -8.83
C VAL A 11 -14.70 16.53 -8.86
N VAL A 12 -15.46 17.46 -8.28
CA VAL A 12 -15.07 18.88 -8.27
C VAL A 12 -13.76 19.03 -7.49
N GLY A 13 -13.61 18.31 -6.38
CA GLY A 13 -12.35 18.22 -5.66
C GLY A 13 -11.18 17.75 -6.53
N MET A 14 -11.36 16.65 -7.28
CA MET A 14 -10.36 16.10 -8.18
C MET A 14 -9.97 17.09 -9.29
N VAL A 15 -10.95 17.76 -9.91
CA VAL A 15 -10.70 18.79 -10.93
C VAL A 15 -9.89 19.95 -10.37
N ILE A 16 -10.25 20.46 -9.19
CA ILE A 16 -9.50 21.54 -8.54
C ILE A 16 -8.06 21.10 -8.23
N ILE A 17 -7.87 19.88 -7.71
CA ILE A 17 -6.54 19.33 -7.44
C ILE A 17 -5.73 19.23 -8.73
N PHE A 18 -6.33 18.70 -9.80
CA PHE A 18 -5.68 18.59 -11.11
C PHE A 18 -5.26 19.96 -11.65
N VAL A 19 -6.13 20.97 -11.55
CA VAL A 19 -5.81 22.35 -11.95
C VAL A 19 -4.66 22.92 -11.12
N ILE A 20 -4.64 22.71 -9.80
CA ILE A 20 -3.55 23.16 -8.92
C ILE A 20 -2.23 22.52 -9.33
N LEU A 21 -2.21 21.20 -9.55
CA LEU A 21 -1.01 20.46 -9.96
C LEU A 21 -0.52 20.90 -11.34
N SER A 22 -1.43 21.09 -12.29
CA SER A 22 -1.13 21.50 -13.66
C SER A 22 -0.59 22.93 -13.72
N TYR A 23 -1.22 23.86 -12.99
CA TYR A 23 -0.78 25.25 -12.92
C TYR A 23 0.64 25.39 -12.34
N HIS A 24 0.99 24.53 -11.38
CA HIS A 24 2.33 24.53 -10.77
C HIS A 24 3.33 23.60 -11.47
N PHE A 25 2.96 22.91 -12.55
CA PHE A 25 3.81 21.88 -13.16
C PHE A 25 5.21 22.37 -13.55
N ASN A 26 5.31 23.61 -14.04
CA ASN A 26 6.57 24.28 -14.38
C ASN A 26 6.92 25.44 -13.42
N LYS A 27 6.32 25.47 -12.23
CA LYS A 27 6.53 26.52 -11.22
C LYS A 27 7.13 25.92 -9.94
N PRO A 28 7.64 26.77 -9.04
CA PRO A 28 8.05 26.32 -7.71
C PRO A 28 6.90 25.59 -7.00
N ILE A 29 7.26 24.57 -6.21
CA ILE A 29 6.31 23.82 -5.40
C ILE A 29 5.58 24.78 -4.46
N PRO A 30 4.24 24.82 -4.45
CA PRO A 30 3.50 25.73 -3.60
C PRO A 30 3.71 25.38 -2.13
N GLN A 31 3.76 26.41 -1.29
CA GLN A 31 3.80 26.22 0.16
C GLN A 31 2.52 25.54 0.65
N ASN A 32 2.63 24.69 1.67
CA ASN A 32 1.49 23.97 2.26
C ASN A 32 0.81 22.97 1.29
N LEU A 33 1.55 22.39 0.35
CA LEU A 33 1.04 21.35 -0.55
C LEU A 33 0.42 20.16 0.23
N LYS A 34 0.90 19.94 1.47
CA LYS A 34 0.33 18.99 2.44
C LYS A 34 -1.16 19.17 2.73
N LYS A 35 -1.74 20.34 2.46
CA LYS A 35 -3.21 20.55 2.57
C LYS A 35 -4.00 19.72 1.55
N LEU A 36 -3.37 19.21 0.48
CA LEU A 36 -4.00 18.33 -0.51
C LEU A 36 -4.17 16.88 -0.03
N THR A 37 -3.56 16.48 1.09
CA THR A 37 -3.65 15.10 1.61
C THR A 37 -5.10 14.66 1.83
N ILE A 38 -5.88 15.43 2.60
CA ILE A 38 -7.26 15.06 2.97
C ILE A 38 -8.20 15.08 1.75
N PRO A 39 -8.18 16.12 0.88
CA PRO A 39 -8.91 16.07 -0.39
C PRO A 39 -8.62 14.82 -1.23
N LEU A 40 -7.34 14.48 -1.44
CA LEU A 40 -6.98 13.29 -2.21
C LEU A 40 -7.45 12.00 -1.52
N ALA A 41 -7.36 11.93 -0.18
CA ALA A 41 -7.89 10.80 0.58
C ALA A 41 -9.40 10.62 0.36
N PHE A 42 -10.17 11.71 0.32
CA PHE A 42 -11.61 11.65 -0.01
C PHE A 42 -11.86 11.21 -1.45
N CYS A 43 -11.06 11.67 -2.42
CA CYS A 43 -11.17 11.18 -3.80
C CYS A 43 -10.97 9.66 -3.87
N MET A 44 -10.01 9.11 -3.13
CA MET A 44 -9.74 7.67 -3.09
C MET A 44 -10.75 6.89 -2.24
N ALA A 45 -11.28 7.48 -1.18
CA ALA A 45 -12.37 6.91 -0.38
C ALA A 45 -13.63 6.76 -1.23
N GLN A 46 -14.02 7.81 -1.97
CA GLN A 46 -15.13 7.73 -2.92
C GLN A 46 -14.88 6.66 -3.98
N PHE A 47 -13.64 6.56 -4.49
CA PHE A 47 -13.29 5.54 -5.45
C PHE A 47 -13.52 4.14 -4.88
N GLY A 48 -13.13 3.91 -3.62
CA GLY A 48 -13.42 2.69 -2.87
C GLY A 48 -14.91 2.39 -2.72
N TYR A 49 -15.72 3.40 -2.39
CA TYR A 49 -17.17 3.28 -2.23
C TYR A 49 -17.90 2.87 -3.52
N CYS A 50 -17.36 3.25 -4.67
CA CYS A 50 -17.91 2.89 -5.98
C CYS A 50 -17.50 1.50 -6.45
N LEU A 51 -16.60 0.78 -5.75
CA LEU A 51 -16.10 -0.52 -6.19
C LEU A 51 -17.22 -1.54 -6.35
N ASN A 52 -17.15 -2.30 -7.44
CA ASN A 52 -18.00 -3.47 -7.60
C ASN A 52 -17.44 -4.61 -6.72
N PRO A 53 -18.19 -5.11 -5.71
CA PRO A 53 -17.67 -6.15 -4.82
C PRO A 53 -17.36 -7.45 -5.55
N ASP A 54 -18.18 -7.81 -6.56
CA ASP A 54 -18.20 -9.12 -7.24
C ASP A 54 -16.88 -9.52 -7.90
N LEU A 55 -15.98 -8.57 -8.10
CA LEU A 55 -14.68 -8.76 -8.76
C LEU A 55 -13.52 -8.85 -7.77
N SER A 56 -13.78 -8.99 -6.46
CA SER A 56 -12.71 -8.88 -5.47
C SER A 56 -12.96 -9.59 -4.14
N ASP A 57 -11.93 -9.59 -3.28
CA ASP A 57 -12.00 -10.03 -1.88
C ASP A 57 -13.11 -9.32 -1.06
N LEU A 58 -13.67 -8.20 -1.56
CA LEU A 58 -14.77 -7.47 -0.92
C LEU A 58 -16.02 -8.32 -0.77
N THR A 59 -16.41 -9.14 -1.74
CA THR A 59 -17.58 -10.03 -1.62
C THR A 59 -17.48 -10.94 -0.40
N ARG A 60 -16.28 -11.48 -0.13
CA ARG A 60 -16.04 -12.30 1.06
C ARG A 60 -16.18 -11.48 2.34
N TYR A 61 -15.67 -10.25 2.37
CA TYR A 61 -15.81 -9.38 3.54
C TYR A 61 -17.25 -8.94 3.78
N TYR A 62 -18.01 -8.70 2.71
CA TYR A 62 -19.42 -8.33 2.74
C TYR A 62 -20.26 -9.49 3.28
N ALA A 63 -20.01 -10.71 2.80
CA ALA A 63 -20.61 -11.91 3.38
C ALA A 63 -20.26 -12.09 4.87
N GLN A 64 -19.01 -11.86 5.27
CA GLN A 64 -18.59 -11.94 6.68
C GLN A 64 -19.26 -10.89 7.56
N MET A 65 -19.57 -9.70 7.04
CA MET A 65 -20.24 -8.65 7.82
C MET A 65 -21.63 -9.05 8.32
N THR A 66 -22.32 -9.94 7.61
CA THR A 66 -23.65 -10.44 8.03
C THR A 66 -23.62 -11.17 9.38
N GLN A 67 -22.46 -11.74 9.75
CA GLN A 67 -22.25 -12.42 11.03
C GLN A 67 -22.30 -11.47 12.24
N TYR A 68 -22.16 -10.15 12.01
CA TYR A 68 -22.11 -9.11 13.04
C TYR A 68 -23.43 -8.35 13.23
N SER A 69 -24.53 -8.86 12.66
CA SER A 69 -25.88 -8.25 12.71
C SER A 69 -26.51 -8.19 14.11
N GLY A 70 -25.91 -8.84 15.11
CA GLY A 70 -26.41 -8.89 16.49
C GLY A 70 -25.87 -7.83 17.45
N TYR A 71 -25.95 -8.12 18.76
CA TYR A 71 -25.38 -7.27 19.82
C TYR A 71 -23.85 -7.17 19.74
N LEU A 72 -23.25 -6.24 20.49
CA LEU A 72 -21.79 -6.02 20.56
C LEU A 72 -21.00 -7.31 20.87
N ASN A 73 -21.61 -8.26 21.60
CA ASN A 73 -21.03 -9.58 21.89
C ASN A 73 -20.72 -10.41 20.62
N SER A 74 -21.37 -10.12 19.49
CA SER A 74 -21.07 -10.77 18.20
C SER A 74 -19.59 -10.66 17.81
N ILE A 75 -18.89 -9.60 18.25
CA ILE A 75 -17.44 -9.44 18.06
C ILE A 75 -16.66 -10.57 18.73
N PHE A 76 -17.04 -10.94 19.97
CA PHE A 76 -16.33 -11.96 20.73
C PHE A 76 -16.77 -13.38 20.35
N ILE A 77 -18.02 -13.56 19.96
CA ILE A 77 -18.57 -14.87 19.56
C ILE A 77 -17.99 -15.31 18.22
N ASN A 78 -17.87 -14.40 17.26
CA ASN A 78 -17.46 -14.72 15.89
C ASN A 78 -15.95 -14.61 15.66
N ASP A 79 -15.19 -14.06 16.62
CA ASP A 79 -13.74 -14.01 16.50
C ASP A 79 -13.12 -15.40 16.72
N SER A 80 -12.57 -15.95 15.64
CA SER A 80 -11.83 -17.21 15.64
C SER A 80 -10.31 -17.03 15.60
N GLN A 81 -9.81 -15.78 15.48
CA GLN A 81 -8.41 -15.52 15.11
C GLN A 81 -7.72 -14.46 15.99
N GLY A 82 -8.38 -13.91 17.01
CA GLY A 82 -7.85 -12.82 17.80
C GLY A 82 -7.78 -11.50 17.03
N LEU A 83 -8.59 -11.32 15.98
CA LEU A 83 -8.53 -10.17 15.07
C LEU A 83 -9.57 -9.10 15.43
N TYR A 84 -9.55 -8.67 16.70
CA TYR A 84 -10.60 -7.81 17.26
C TYR A 84 -10.81 -6.48 16.52
N ILE A 85 -9.76 -5.87 15.97
CA ILE A 85 -9.92 -4.59 15.25
C ILE A 85 -10.60 -4.81 13.90
N ARG A 86 -10.35 -5.94 13.23
CA ARG A 86 -11.12 -6.35 12.06
C ARG A 86 -12.60 -6.47 12.43
N ASP A 87 -12.90 -7.14 13.53
CA ASP A 87 -14.27 -7.47 13.93
C ASP A 87 -15.04 -6.23 14.37
N VAL A 88 -14.40 -5.34 15.11
CA VAL A 88 -14.95 -4.01 15.45
C VAL A 88 -15.23 -3.21 14.18
N LEU A 89 -14.32 -3.18 13.20
CA LEU A 89 -14.54 -2.46 11.94
C LEU A 89 -15.72 -3.04 11.16
N MET A 90 -15.81 -4.36 11.04
CA MET A 90 -16.92 -5.05 10.37
C MET A 90 -18.25 -4.81 11.09
N TYR A 91 -18.26 -4.86 12.42
CA TYR A 91 -19.43 -4.56 13.23
C TYR A 91 -19.91 -3.12 13.02
N LEU A 92 -19.01 -2.13 13.12
CA LEU A 92 -19.35 -0.73 12.94
C LEU A 92 -19.91 -0.45 11.55
N VAL A 93 -19.33 -1.03 10.50
CA VAL A 93 -19.85 -0.89 9.13
C VAL A 93 -21.21 -1.57 9.01
N ASN A 94 -21.37 -2.79 9.54
CA ASN A 94 -22.66 -3.49 9.50
C ASN A 94 -23.79 -2.67 10.14
N ARG A 95 -23.53 -1.98 11.25
CA ARG A 95 -24.50 -1.09 11.92
C ARG A 95 -24.97 0.10 11.10
N THR A 96 -24.28 0.45 10.02
CA THR A 96 -24.71 1.53 9.11
C THR A 96 -25.65 1.08 8.01
N GLY A 97 -25.86 -0.24 7.85
CA GLY A 97 -26.61 -0.81 6.72
C GLY A 97 -25.96 -0.64 5.34
N ASP A 98 -24.76 -0.05 5.25
CA ASP A 98 -24.05 0.20 3.99
C ASP A 98 -22.65 -0.42 3.98
N GLU A 99 -22.55 -1.60 3.37
CA GLU A 99 -21.33 -2.40 3.25
C GLU A 99 -20.20 -1.67 2.52
N ARG A 100 -20.54 -0.75 1.61
CA ARG A 100 -19.57 0.01 0.79
C ARG A 100 -18.71 0.95 1.63
N LEU A 101 -19.16 1.31 2.84
CA LEU A 101 -18.38 2.12 3.76
C LEU A 101 -17.07 1.45 4.17
N LEU A 102 -17.00 0.11 4.16
CA LEU A 102 -15.75 -0.59 4.46
C LEU A 102 -14.65 -0.18 3.49
N ALA A 103 -14.94 -0.25 2.18
CA ALA A 103 -14.00 0.14 1.14
C ALA A 103 -13.71 1.66 1.17
N TYR A 104 -14.70 2.49 1.51
CA TYR A 104 -14.51 3.93 1.70
C TYR A 104 -13.52 4.24 2.82
N ILE A 105 -13.71 3.67 4.01
CA ILE A 105 -12.84 3.86 5.18
C ILE A 105 -11.43 3.39 4.88
N VAL A 106 -11.29 2.22 4.26
CA VAL A 106 -9.99 1.65 3.87
C VAL A 106 -9.27 2.56 2.86
N GLY A 107 -9.97 3.00 1.82
CA GLY A 107 -9.43 3.94 0.83
C GLY A 107 -8.96 5.25 1.46
N PHE A 108 -9.75 5.79 2.40
CA PHE A 108 -9.38 6.98 3.16
C PHE A 108 -8.12 6.77 3.99
N ILE A 109 -8.03 5.68 4.76
CA ILE A 109 -6.89 5.39 5.64
C ILE A 109 -5.62 5.18 4.83
N ILE A 110 -5.64 4.29 3.83
CA ILE A 110 -4.47 3.94 3.03
C ILE A 110 -3.94 5.18 2.30
N TYR A 111 -4.78 5.82 1.49
CA TYR A 111 -4.31 6.93 0.66
C TYR A 111 -4.12 8.22 1.46
N GLY A 112 -4.83 8.39 2.57
CA GLY A 112 -4.55 9.46 3.53
C GLY A 112 -3.13 9.35 4.11
N ILE A 113 -2.71 8.14 4.50
CA ILE A 113 -1.34 7.89 4.95
C ILE A 113 -0.33 8.15 3.82
N VAL A 114 -0.57 7.59 2.63
CA VAL A 114 0.38 7.68 1.51
C VAL A 114 0.58 9.12 1.05
N PHE A 115 -0.50 9.86 0.81
CA PHE A 115 -0.39 11.26 0.41
C PHE A 115 0.13 12.15 1.54
N TYR A 116 -0.11 11.80 2.81
CA TYR A 116 0.53 12.48 3.93
C TYR A 116 2.05 12.31 3.88
N ILE A 117 2.54 11.07 3.70
CA ILE A 117 3.98 10.78 3.60
C ILE A 117 4.59 11.51 2.40
N LEU A 118 3.95 11.43 1.22
CA LEU A 118 4.40 12.15 0.02
C LEU A 118 4.57 13.64 0.30
N PHE A 119 3.50 14.32 0.74
CA PHE A 119 3.58 15.78 0.88
C PHE A 119 4.39 16.24 2.10
N ASP A 120 4.48 15.45 3.19
CA ASP A 120 5.41 15.75 4.28
C ASP A 120 6.87 15.64 3.81
N MET A 121 7.19 14.64 2.99
CA MET A 121 8.52 14.49 2.39
C MET A 121 8.82 15.58 1.36
N VAL A 122 7.84 15.97 0.54
CA VAL A 122 7.99 17.06 -0.43
C VAL A 122 8.24 18.38 0.30
N GLU A 123 7.48 18.72 1.33
CA GLU A 123 7.66 19.97 2.08
C GLU A 123 9.06 20.04 2.73
N ARG A 124 9.55 18.92 3.30
CA ARG A 124 10.91 18.82 3.87
C ARG A 124 12.04 18.94 2.84
N ASN A 125 11.75 18.75 1.56
CA ASN A 125 12.75 18.68 0.49
C ASN A 125 12.42 19.59 -0.70
N ARG A 126 11.50 20.55 -0.52
CA ARG A 126 10.89 21.37 -1.58
C ARG A 126 11.90 22.10 -2.46
N GLU A 127 13.03 22.47 -1.88
CA GLU A 127 14.10 23.23 -2.54
C GLU A 127 14.85 22.41 -3.58
N PHE A 128 14.80 21.07 -3.44
CA PHE A 128 15.49 20.14 -4.32
C PHE A 128 14.55 19.46 -5.32
N LEU A 129 13.26 19.76 -5.29
CA LEU A 129 12.23 19.04 -6.03
C LEU A 129 11.51 19.94 -7.02
N THR A 130 11.08 19.35 -8.13
CA THR A 130 10.16 19.99 -9.09
C THR A 130 8.75 19.41 -8.94
N MET A 131 7.72 20.15 -9.36
CA MET A 131 6.36 19.60 -9.40
C MET A 131 6.23 18.41 -10.36
N GLN A 132 7.06 18.33 -11.40
CA GLN A 132 7.11 17.17 -12.29
C GLN A 132 7.55 15.90 -11.54
N GLU A 133 8.57 16.02 -10.68
CA GLU A 133 9.04 14.92 -9.83
C GLU A 133 7.97 14.51 -8.79
N VAL A 134 7.19 15.48 -8.27
CA VAL A 134 6.03 15.20 -7.39
C VAL A 134 4.93 14.45 -8.13
N THR A 135 4.54 14.92 -9.32
CA THR A 135 3.53 14.26 -10.16
C THR A 135 3.99 12.85 -10.56
N PHE A 136 5.27 12.66 -10.86
CA PHE A 136 5.82 11.34 -11.14
C PHE A 136 5.68 10.38 -9.95
N MET A 137 5.98 10.82 -8.73
CA MET A 137 5.73 10.01 -7.53
C MET A 137 4.24 9.70 -7.33
N MET A 138 3.34 10.64 -7.63
CA MET A 138 1.89 10.38 -7.60
C MET A 138 1.46 9.33 -8.63
N LEU A 139 2.02 9.36 -9.84
CA LEU A 139 1.76 8.36 -10.88
C LEU A 139 2.22 6.96 -10.46
N ILE A 140 3.36 6.84 -9.79
CA ILE A 140 3.81 5.57 -9.21
C ILE A 140 2.82 5.06 -8.16
N ILE A 141 2.41 5.93 -7.22
CA ILE A 141 1.51 5.59 -6.12
C ILE A 141 0.15 5.08 -6.62
N LEU A 142 -0.40 5.71 -7.67
CA LEU A 142 -1.75 5.44 -8.17
C LEU A 142 -1.78 4.47 -9.36
N GLY A 143 -0.66 4.31 -10.06
CA GLY A 143 -0.66 3.82 -11.43
C GLY A 143 -0.08 2.44 -11.64
N ILE A 144 0.79 1.96 -10.75
CA ILE A 144 1.42 0.65 -10.95
C ILE A 144 0.56 -0.49 -10.41
N VAL A 145 0.11 -0.37 -9.15
CA VAL A 145 -0.92 -1.28 -8.62
C VAL A 145 -2.23 -0.53 -8.58
N LEU A 146 -3.26 -1.14 -9.17
CA LEU A 146 -4.58 -0.54 -9.24
C LEU A 146 -5.11 -0.21 -7.84
N PRO A 147 -5.68 0.99 -7.65
CA PRO A 147 -6.32 1.33 -6.39
C PRO A 147 -7.47 0.39 -6.02
N THR A 148 -8.14 -0.21 -7.00
CA THR A 148 -9.19 -1.23 -6.79
C THR A 148 -8.63 -2.42 -6.02
N SER A 149 -7.52 -3.01 -6.47
CA SER A 149 -6.86 -4.15 -5.84
C SER A 149 -6.33 -3.81 -4.45
N THR A 150 -5.82 -2.60 -4.29
CA THR A 150 -5.30 -2.09 -3.01
C THR A 150 -6.41 -1.95 -1.97
N ILE A 151 -7.51 -1.27 -2.33
CA ILE A 151 -8.64 -1.00 -1.42
C ILE A 151 -9.41 -2.30 -1.11
N ALA A 152 -9.58 -3.17 -2.10
CA ALA A 152 -10.23 -4.46 -1.90
C ALA A 152 -9.47 -5.37 -0.93
N ASN A 153 -8.16 -5.18 -0.77
CA ASN A 153 -7.35 -5.91 0.21
C ASN A 153 -7.38 -5.24 1.59
N VAL A 154 -8.62 -5.10 2.08
CA VAL A 154 -9.03 -4.36 3.29
C VAL A 154 -8.09 -4.56 4.47
N ARG A 155 -7.74 -5.80 4.81
CA ARG A 155 -7.02 -6.11 6.04
C ARG A 155 -5.51 -5.99 5.90
N ASN A 156 -4.92 -6.57 4.85
CA ASN A 156 -3.46 -6.71 4.75
C ASN A 156 -2.79 -5.38 4.43
N ILE A 157 -3.22 -4.69 3.37
CA ILE A 157 -2.56 -3.45 2.91
C ILE A 157 -2.78 -2.33 3.94
N THR A 158 -3.97 -2.23 4.53
CA THR A 158 -4.24 -1.29 5.63
C THR A 158 -3.28 -1.54 6.80
N ALA A 159 -3.12 -2.79 7.24
CA ALA A 159 -2.21 -3.14 8.32
C ALA A 159 -0.74 -2.81 7.98
N TYR A 160 -0.30 -3.13 6.76
CA TYR A 160 1.05 -2.85 6.30
C TYR A 160 1.33 -1.34 6.21
N MET A 161 0.36 -0.56 5.73
CA MET A 161 0.48 0.89 5.64
C MET A 161 0.45 1.57 7.01
N MET A 162 -0.33 1.06 7.97
CA MET A 162 -0.31 1.56 9.35
C MET A 162 1.06 1.34 10.02
N ILE A 163 1.66 0.15 9.87
CA ILE A 163 3.02 -0.14 10.38
C ILE A 163 4.07 0.72 9.66
N SER A 164 3.94 0.87 8.34
CA SER A 164 4.84 1.74 7.54
C SER A 164 4.75 3.19 8.01
N TYR A 165 3.53 3.66 8.34
CA TYR A 165 3.32 4.99 8.86
C TYR A 165 3.86 5.17 10.29
N ALA A 166 3.67 4.18 11.17
CA ALA A 166 4.30 4.16 12.49
C ALA A 166 5.83 4.29 12.37
N THR A 167 6.40 3.53 11.43
CA THR A 167 7.84 3.53 11.09
C THR A 167 8.31 4.87 10.55
N TYR A 168 7.53 5.50 9.69
CA TYR A 168 7.78 6.85 9.22
C TYR A 168 7.74 7.88 10.35
N ARG A 169 6.72 7.82 11.22
CA ARG A 169 6.57 8.72 12.37
C ARG A 169 7.74 8.59 13.35
N ASP A 170 8.16 7.36 13.63
CA ASP A 170 9.29 7.08 14.51
C ASP A 170 10.65 7.50 13.91
N ILE A 171 10.96 7.09 12.67
CA ILE A 171 12.28 7.35 12.05
C ILE A 171 12.41 8.79 11.58
N ILE A 172 11.46 9.25 10.76
CA ILE A 172 11.58 10.52 10.02
C ILE A 172 11.04 11.66 10.87
N GLN A 173 9.86 11.50 11.46
CA GLN A 173 9.24 12.56 12.25
C GLN A 173 9.72 12.60 13.71
N LYS A 174 10.46 11.57 14.16
CA LYS A 174 10.92 11.41 15.56
C LYS A 174 9.78 11.43 16.60
N LYS A 175 8.56 11.08 16.19
CA LYS A 175 7.36 11.04 17.06
C LYS A 175 7.18 9.64 17.62
N LYS A 176 7.47 9.44 18.91
CA LYS A 176 7.39 8.14 19.62
C LYS A 176 6.28 8.10 20.68
N ASN A 177 5.21 8.86 20.47
CA ASN A 177 4.11 8.95 21.43
C ASN A 177 3.17 7.74 21.37
N LEU A 178 2.19 7.69 22.28
CA LEU A 178 1.19 6.60 22.36
C LEU A 178 0.51 6.32 21.03
N PHE A 179 0.22 7.35 20.23
CA PHE A 179 -0.35 7.15 18.90
C PHE A 179 0.59 6.37 17.95
N THR A 180 1.90 6.55 18.05
CA THR A 180 2.87 5.75 17.25
C THR A 180 2.88 4.29 17.70
N ILE A 181 2.84 4.06 19.01
CA ILE A 181 2.78 2.70 19.57
C ILE A 181 1.48 2.00 19.15
N PHE A 182 0.35 2.71 19.23
CA PHE A 182 -0.95 2.23 18.75
C PHE A 182 -0.89 1.81 17.27
N LEU A 183 -0.27 2.61 16.40
CA LEU A 183 -0.11 2.27 14.98
C LEU A 183 0.79 1.05 14.71
N TYR A 184 1.65 0.66 15.65
CA TYR A 184 2.42 -0.59 15.56
C TYR A 184 1.62 -1.80 16.03
N ILE A 185 0.79 -1.64 17.05
CA ILE A 185 0.07 -2.73 17.72
C ILE A 185 -1.26 -3.02 17.01
N ALA A 186 -2.07 -2.00 16.72
CA ALA A 186 -3.40 -2.16 16.12
C ALA A 186 -3.41 -3.02 14.84
N PRO A 187 -2.43 -2.90 13.92
CA PRO A 187 -2.40 -3.73 12.71
C PRO A 187 -2.31 -5.24 12.96
N LEU A 188 -1.77 -5.67 14.10
CA LEU A 188 -1.72 -7.09 14.48
C LEU A 188 -3.12 -7.68 14.70
N PHE A 189 -4.07 -6.84 15.12
CA PHE A 189 -5.47 -7.19 15.30
C PHE A 189 -6.32 -6.98 14.02
N LEU A 190 -5.72 -6.52 12.92
CA LEU A 190 -6.36 -6.42 11.61
C LEU A 190 -6.02 -7.61 10.73
N HIS A 191 -4.75 -8.03 10.70
CA HIS A 191 -4.29 -9.10 9.83
C HIS A 191 -3.06 -9.80 10.40
N THR A 192 -3.06 -11.13 10.43
CA THR A 192 -1.96 -11.91 11.03
C THR A 192 -0.61 -11.67 10.34
N ALA A 193 -0.59 -11.45 9.02
CA ALA A 193 0.65 -11.17 8.28
C ALA A 193 1.29 -9.81 8.63
N ALA A 194 0.61 -8.93 9.36
CA ALA A 194 1.18 -7.65 9.81
C ALA A 194 2.45 -7.84 10.66
N ILE A 195 2.59 -9.01 11.31
CA ILE A 195 3.80 -9.38 12.04
C ILE A 195 5.07 -9.32 11.17
N PHE A 196 4.98 -9.68 9.88
CA PHE A 196 6.13 -9.63 8.98
C PHE A 196 6.63 -8.19 8.79
N MET A 197 5.73 -7.21 8.73
CA MET A 197 6.12 -5.80 8.63
C MET A 197 6.78 -5.28 9.92
N LEU A 198 6.39 -5.81 11.08
CA LEU A 198 7.11 -5.53 12.34
C LEU A 198 8.49 -6.20 12.36
N ILE A 199 8.59 -7.44 11.91
CA ILE A 199 9.88 -8.14 11.80
C ILE A 199 10.82 -7.37 10.86
N ILE A 200 10.34 -6.95 9.69
CA ILE A 200 11.09 -6.09 8.75
C ILE A 200 11.57 -4.81 9.45
N ARG A 201 10.70 -4.17 10.23
CA ARG A 201 11.03 -2.98 11.02
C ARG A 201 12.15 -3.25 12.04
N LEU A 202 12.16 -4.38 12.71
CA LEU A 202 13.23 -4.76 13.64
C LEU A 202 14.53 -5.08 12.88
N LEU A 203 14.43 -5.84 11.79
CA LEU A 203 15.55 -6.25 10.96
C LEU A 203 16.21 -5.10 10.20
N GLN A 204 15.53 -3.96 10.03
CA GLN A 204 16.09 -2.80 9.32
C GLN A 204 17.44 -2.34 9.91
N VAL A 205 17.65 -2.51 11.22
CA VAL A 205 18.90 -2.13 11.91
C VAL A 205 20.05 -3.03 11.45
N ILE A 206 19.77 -4.31 11.24
CA ILE A 206 20.70 -5.29 10.70
C ILE A 206 20.91 -5.02 9.21
N ALA A 207 19.85 -4.76 8.45
CA ALA A 207 19.93 -4.46 7.02
C ALA A 207 20.76 -3.21 6.72
N LYS A 208 20.67 -2.18 7.56
CA LYS A 208 21.53 -1.01 7.48
C LYS A 208 23.02 -1.39 7.57
N LYS A 209 23.39 -2.33 8.45
CA LYS A 209 24.77 -2.80 8.59
C LYS A 209 25.18 -3.73 7.44
N ALA A 210 24.28 -4.60 7.01
CA ALA A 210 24.51 -5.51 5.88
C ALA A 210 24.61 -4.76 4.54
N GLY A 211 24.02 -3.56 4.44
CA GLY A 211 24.02 -2.77 3.22
C GLY A 211 23.37 -3.54 2.07
N THR A 212 24.02 -3.57 0.90
CA THR A 212 23.47 -4.21 -0.31
C THR A 212 23.43 -5.74 -0.22
N TRP A 213 24.12 -6.36 0.74
CA TRP A 213 24.10 -7.82 0.93
C TRP A 213 22.72 -8.35 1.31
N CYS A 214 21.84 -7.52 1.91
CA CYS A 214 20.48 -7.93 2.20
C CYS A 214 19.67 -8.31 0.95
N ILE A 215 20.06 -7.81 -0.24
CA ILE A 215 19.39 -8.15 -1.51
C ILE A 215 19.57 -9.63 -1.84
N ALA A 216 20.70 -10.23 -1.47
CA ALA A 216 20.95 -11.65 -1.70
C ALA A 216 19.93 -12.55 -0.98
N LEU A 217 19.33 -12.08 0.13
CA LEU A 217 18.31 -12.83 0.86
C LEU A 217 17.08 -13.16 0.01
N ALA A 218 16.74 -12.32 -0.98
CA ALA A 218 15.62 -12.60 -1.88
C ALA A 218 15.86 -13.86 -2.72
N LEU A 219 17.10 -14.10 -3.15
CA LEU A 219 17.47 -15.25 -3.98
C LEU A 219 17.40 -16.57 -3.20
N PHE A 220 17.72 -16.51 -1.91
CA PHE A 220 17.70 -17.69 -1.02
C PHE A 220 16.37 -17.86 -0.29
N PHE A 221 15.35 -17.04 -0.56
CA PHE A 221 14.10 -17.08 0.20
C PHE A 221 13.40 -18.45 0.16
N PRO A 222 13.25 -19.12 -1.01
CA PRO A 222 12.64 -20.46 -1.03
C PRO A 222 13.42 -21.49 -0.21
N LEU A 223 14.75 -21.45 -0.30
CA LEU A 223 15.64 -22.33 0.47
C LEU A 223 15.47 -22.07 1.97
N LEU A 224 15.46 -20.80 2.39
CA LEU A 224 15.28 -20.41 3.79
C LEU A 224 13.93 -20.90 4.34
N VAL A 225 12.84 -20.77 3.58
CA VAL A 225 11.51 -21.23 4.01
C VAL A 225 11.47 -22.76 4.10
N ASN A 226 11.99 -23.47 3.10
CA ASN A 226 12.02 -24.94 3.09
C ASN A 226 12.87 -25.50 4.24
N THR A 227 14.08 -24.98 4.44
CA THR A 227 14.95 -25.39 5.56
C THR A 227 14.34 -25.04 6.91
N ALA A 228 13.73 -23.85 7.06
CA ALA A 228 13.07 -23.49 8.31
C ALA A 228 11.87 -24.41 8.63
N TYR A 229 11.16 -24.88 7.61
CA TYR A 229 10.06 -25.84 7.77
C TYR A 229 10.56 -27.24 8.13
N GLU A 230 11.65 -27.71 7.51
CA GLU A 230 12.30 -28.98 7.85
C GLU A 230 12.71 -29.03 9.33
N TYR A 231 13.20 -27.91 9.87
CA TYR A 231 13.62 -27.79 11.27
C TYR A 231 12.60 -27.04 12.15
N ILE A 232 11.30 -27.08 11.80
CA ILE A 232 10.26 -26.29 12.48
C ILE A 232 10.17 -26.57 13.99
N GLU A 233 10.43 -27.80 14.42
CA GLU A 233 10.41 -28.20 15.84
C GLU A 233 11.51 -27.53 16.67
N LEU A 234 12.63 -27.16 16.04
CA LEU A 234 13.74 -26.45 16.68
C LEU A 234 13.46 -24.95 16.82
N LEU A 235 12.44 -24.43 16.15
CA LEU A 235 12.11 -23.00 16.20
C LEU A 235 11.41 -22.65 17.52
N PRO A 236 11.82 -21.56 18.18
CA PRO A 236 11.22 -21.16 19.44
C PRO A 236 9.80 -20.62 19.25
N GLY A 237 8.85 -21.23 19.96
CA GLY A 237 7.50 -20.71 20.13
C GLY A 237 6.53 -21.00 18.97
N LYS A 238 5.27 -21.27 19.33
CA LYS A 238 4.20 -21.66 18.39
C LYS A 238 3.91 -20.60 17.31
N LEU A 239 4.15 -19.33 17.60
CA LEU A 239 3.87 -18.24 16.65
C LEU A 239 4.85 -18.26 15.47
N LEU A 240 6.15 -18.46 15.74
CA LEU A 240 7.17 -18.55 14.71
C LEU A 240 6.97 -19.82 13.86
N GLN A 241 6.71 -20.95 14.53
CA GLN A 241 6.35 -22.21 13.88
C GLN A 241 5.15 -22.04 12.93
N SER A 242 4.06 -21.45 13.42
CA SER A 242 2.86 -21.19 12.60
C SER A 242 3.14 -20.27 11.41
N GLY A 243 4.04 -19.28 11.58
CA GLY A 243 4.47 -18.37 10.52
C GLY A 243 5.25 -19.09 9.42
N VAL A 244 6.21 -19.93 9.80
CA VAL A 244 7.00 -20.75 8.88
C VAL A 244 6.13 -21.78 8.16
N GLN A 245 5.24 -22.46 8.87
CA GLN A 245 4.28 -23.39 8.28
C GLN A 245 3.41 -22.70 7.22
N LYS A 246 2.86 -21.51 7.51
CA LYS A 246 2.10 -20.74 6.51
C LYS A 246 2.96 -20.34 5.32
N ALA A 247 4.17 -19.86 5.54
CA ALA A 247 5.08 -19.48 4.46
C ALA A 247 5.40 -20.68 3.54
N TYR A 248 5.67 -21.85 4.14
CA TYR A 248 5.91 -23.09 3.40
C TYR A 248 4.70 -23.55 2.59
N VAL A 249 3.50 -23.52 3.18
CA VAL A 249 2.26 -23.86 2.47
C VAL A 249 2.07 -22.93 1.29
N TYR A 250 2.18 -21.61 1.47
CA TYR A 250 2.02 -20.66 0.36
C TYR A 250 3.09 -20.80 -0.73
N LEU A 251 4.34 -21.12 -0.35
CA LEU A 251 5.43 -21.33 -1.29
C LEU A 251 5.20 -22.56 -2.18
N ASN A 252 4.67 -23.63 -1.61
CA ASN A 252 4.45 -24.90 -2.30
C ASN A 252 2.99 -25.08 -2.79
N TRP A 253 2.14 -24.07 -2.62
CA TRP A 253 0.77 -24.10 -3.13
C TRP A 253 0.76 -23.77 -4.63
N THR A 254 1.04 -24.79 -5.43
CA THR A 254 1.15 -24.68 -6.89
C THR A 254 -0.09 -25.14 -7.64
N ASP A 255 -1.05 -25.79 -6.98
CA ASP A 255 -2.22 -26.40 -7.61
C ASP A 255 -3.45 -26.38 -6.68
N GLY A 256 -4.64 -26.34 -7.29
CA GLY A 256 -5.92 -26.33 -6.59
C GLY A 256 -6.40 -24.94 -6.13
N GLY A 257 -7.72 -24.71 -6.22
CA GLY A 257 -8.37 -23.48 -5.78
C GLY A 257 -7.84 -22.22 -6.48
N TYR A 258 -7.67 -21.15 -5.72
CA TYR A 258 -7.22 -19.83 -6.21
C TYR A 258 -5.84 -19.86 -6.90
N ALA A 259 -4.96 -20.82 -6.57
CA ALA A 259 -3.65 -20.95 -7.21
C ALA A 259 -3.79 -21.30 -8.70
N SER A 260 -4.72 -22.18 -9.05
CA SER A 260 -4.97 -22.60 -10.45
C SER A 260 -5.60 -21.49 -11.29
N GLU A 261 -6.50 -20.70 -10.71
CA GLU A 261 -7.12 -19.54 -11.39
C GLU A 261 -6.08 -18.47 -11.75
N ILE A 262 -5.09 -18.27 -10.88
CA ILE A 262 -4.04 -17.26 -11.08
C ILE A 262 -2.97 -17.71 -12.08
N GLN A 263 -2.60 -19.00 -12.06
CA GLN A 263 -1.53 -19.52 -12.93
C GLN A 263 -1.85 -19.47 -14.42
N GLY A 264 -3.12 -19.51 -14.80
CA GLY A 264 -3.54 -19.39 -16.19
C GLY A 264 -3.70 -17.95 -16.68
N ASN A 265 -3.60 -16.95 -15.80
CA ASN A 265 -3.94 -15.57 -16.14
C ASN A 265 -2.72 -14.79 -16.67
N ILE A 266 -2.71 -14.52 -17.98
CA ILE A 266 -1.64 -13.74 -18.64
C ILE A 266 -1.41 -12.36 -18.01
N MET A 267 -2.48 -11.69 -17.56
CA MET A 267 -2.37 -10.38 -16.93
C MET A 267 -1.66 -10.44 -15.59
N ASN A 268 -1.83 -11.52 -14.84
CA ASN A 268 -1.07 -11.71 -13.61
C ASN A 268 0.44 -11.82 -13.90
N TYR A 269 0.85 -12.55 -14.96
CA TYR A 269 2.27 -12.60 -15.33
C TYR A 269 2.81 -11.23 -15.75
N VAL A 270 2.03 -10.45 -16.51
CA VAL A 270 2.44 -9.10 -16.94
C VAL A 270 2.62 -8.17 -15.74
N VAL A 271 1.62 -8.11 -14.85
CA VAL A 271 1.68 -7.25 -13.65
C VAL A 271 2.82 -7.67 -12.73
N ARG A 272 2.99 -8.98 -12.47
CA ARG A 272 4.08 -9.48 -11.63
C ARG A 272 5.46 -9.25 -12.25
N GLY A 273 5.60 -9.47 -13.56
CA GLY A 273 6.83 -9.21 -14.30
C GLY A 273 7.22 -7.73 -14.27
N TYR A 274 6.24 -6.84 -14.48
CA TYR A 274 6.45 -5.40 -14.35
C TYR A 274 6.84 -5.00 -12.92
N GLY A 275 6.16 -5.55 -11.91
CA GLY A 275 6.48 -5.32 -10.51
C GLY A 275 7.90 -5.71 -10.13
N ALA A 276 8.34 -6.89 -10.59
CA ALA A 276 9.70 -7.36 -10.42
C ALA A 276 10.70 -6.40 -11.10
N PHE A 277 10.42 -6.02 -12.35
CA PHE A 277 11.23 -5.04 -13.08
C PHE A 277 11.34 -3.71 -12.32
N TYR A 278 10.22 -3.16 -11.83
CA TYR A 278 10.18 -1.92 -11.06
C TYR A 278 11.07 -2.01 -9.81
N ILE A 279 10.88 -3.06 -9.00
CA ILE A 279 11.64 -3.26 -7.77
C ILE A 279 13.13 -3.41 -8.06
N LEU A 280 13.50 -4.22 -9.05
CA LEU A 280 14.89 -4.41 -9.45
C LEU A 280 15.53 -3.11 -9.94
N LEU A 281 14.80 -2.30 -10.71
CA LEU A 281 15.30 -1.01 -11.20
C LEU A 281 15.54 -0.02 -10.05
N VAL A 282 14.60 0.06 -9.10
CA VAL A 282 14.75 0.92 -7.90
C VAL A 282 15.90 0.43 -7.01
N LEU A 283 16.01 -0.87 -6.76
CA LEU A 283 17.14 -1.42 -6.01
C LEU A 283 18.46 -1.15 -6.73
N GLY A 284 18.49 -1.28 -8.05
CA GLY A 284 19.64 -0.92 -8.89
C GLY A 284 20.04 0.55 -8.75
N LEU A 285 19.07 1.48 -8.73
CA LEU A 285 19.31 2.90 -8.47
C LEU A 285 19.84 3.16 -7.05
N ILE A 286 19.30 2.48 -6.04
CA ILE A 286 19.79 2.59 -4.66
C ILE A 286 21.23 2.07 -4.58
N VAL A 287 21.55 0.92 -5.16
CA VAL A 287 22.92 0.37 -5.21
C VAL A 287 23.86 1.28 -6.01
N PHE A 288 23.39 1.85 -7.13
CA PHE A 288 24.20 2.79 -7.90
C PHE A 288 24.55 4.04 -7.09
N SER A 289 23.60 4.54 -6.29
CA SER A 289 23.82 5.70 -5.43
C SER A 289 24.84 5.46 -4.32
N THR A 290 25.06 4.22 -3.87
CA THR A 290 26.03 3.90 -2.81
C THR A 290 27.47 3.79 -3.29
N ARG A 291 27.70 3.65 -4.61
CA ARG A 291 29.03 3.50 -5.20
C ARG A 291 29.77 4.83 -5.40
N LYS A 292 29.05 5.95 -5.43
CA LYS A 292 29.71 7.26 -5.47
C LYS A 292 30.27 7.58 -4.08
N LYS A 293 31.52 8.08 -4.03
CA LYS A 293 32.19 8.61 -2.84
C LYS A 293 31.51 9.87 -2.26
N GLU A 294 30.21 10.03 -2.43
CA GLU A 294 29.46 11.08 -1.76
C GLU A 294 29.27 10.71 -0.29
N VAL A 295 29.32 11.74 0.56
CA VAL A 295 29.36 11.69 2.02
C VAL A 295 28.14 11.00 2.66
N TYR A 296 27.16 10.54 1.86
CA TYR A 296 25.90 10.00 2.35
C TYR A 296 25.35 8.86 1.48
N ARG A 297 25.50 7.60 1.93
CA ARG A 297 24.90 6.43 1.26
C ARG A 297 23.39 6.43 1.49
N ILE A 298 22.60 6.43 0.42
CA ILE A 298 21.13 6.45 0.52
C ILE A 298 20.60 5.24 1.29
N ILE A 299 21.20 4.06 1.12
CA ILE A 299 20.81 2.83 1.83
C ILE A 299 20.99 2.92 3.35
N ASP A 300 21.87 3.80 3.84
CA ASP A 300 22.15 3.95 5.28
C ASP A 300 21.08 4.78 6.00
N GLN A 301 20.19 5.43 5.24
CA GLN A 301 19.01 6.10 5.78
C GLN A 301 18.03 5.04 6.31
N PRO A 302 17.67 5.05 7.60
CA PRO A 302 16.93 3.93 8.19
C PRO A 302 15.58 3.63 7.52
N MET A 303 14.87 4.67 7.05
CA MET A 303 13.60 4.50 6.35
C MET A 303 13.80 3.93 4.93
N VAL A 304 14.92 4.24 4.27
CA VAL A 304 15.27 3.59 3.00
C VAL A 304 15.64 2.14 3.24
N SER A 305 16.44 1.82 4.27
CA SER A 305 16.77 0.42 4.61
C SER A 305 15.51 -0.40 4.90
N TYR A 306 14.52 0.19 5.56
CA TYR A 306 13.20 -0.41 5.77
C TYR A 306 12.53 -0.75 4.43
N VAL A 307 12.41 0.22 3.51
CA VAL A 307 11.78 -0.01 2.20
C VAL A 307 12.56 -1.01 1.35
N VAL A 308 13.91 -1.02 1.44
CA VAL A 308 14.75 -2.03 0.79
C VAL A 308 14.41 -3.43 1.31
N LEU A 309 14.24 -3.62 2.63
CA LEU A 309 13.83 -4.93 3.16
C LEU A 309 12.43 -5.34 2.74
N VAL A 310 11.49 -4.39 2.63
CA VAL A 310 10.16 -4.65 2.06
C VAL A 310 10.30 -5.11 0.60
N ALA A 311 11.15 -4.44 -0.19
CA ALA A 311 11.43 -4.82 -1.57
C ALA A 311 12.10 -6.19 -1.71
N VAL A 312 13.05 -6.52 -0.83
CA VAL A 312 13.68 -7.86 -0.77
C VAL A 312 12.64 -8.92 -0.40
N SER A 313 11.73 -8.60 0.53
CA SER A 313 10.64 -9.51 0.92
C SER A 313 9.66 -9.73 -0.24
N ALA A 314 9.35 -8.68 -1.00
CA ALA A 314 8.58 -8.78 -2.24
C ALA A 314 9.27 -9.71 -3.23
N LEU A 315 10.54 -9.48 -3.56
CA LEU A 315 11.30 -10.34 -4.49
C LEU A 315 11.39 -11.79 -4.00
N GLY A 316 11.59 -12.03 -2.70
CA GLY A 316 11.55 -13.38 -2.13
C GLY A 316 10.17 -14.04 -2.29
N CYS A 317 9.09 -13.26 -2.29
CA CYS A 317 7.74 -13.74 -2.55
C CYS A 317 7.42 -13.91 -4.05
N LEU A 318 8.33 -13.63 -4.98
CA LEU A 318 8.10 -13.90 -6.42
C LEU A 318 7.84 -15.38 -6.70
N TYR A 319 8.40 -16.27 -5.88
CA TYR A 319 8.20 -17.71 -6.02
C TYR A 319 6.81 -18.18 -5.55
N ILE A 320 6.10 -17.35 -4.78
CA ILE A 320 4.74 -17.65 -4.31
C ILE A 320 3.76 -17.31 -5.44
N THR A 321 2.97 -18.27 -5.89
CA THR A 321 1.98 -18.12 -6.99
C THR A 321 0.86 -17.13 -6.62
N THR A 322 0.43 -17.20 -5.37
CA THR A 322 -0.65 -16.38 -4.81
C THR A 322 -0.22 -14.92 -4.54
N GLY A 323 -1.16 -14.09 -4.11
CA GLY A 323 -0.99 -12.63 -3.98
C GLY A 323 0.02 -12.10 -2.95
N ALA A 324 0.98 -12.90 -2.47
CA ALA A 324 1.98 -12.44 -1.50
C ALA A 324 2.94 -11.38 -2.08
N PHE A 325 3.43 -11.59 -3.31
CA PHE A 325 4.35 -10.68 -4.00
C PHE A 325 3.81 -9.25 -4.06
N TRP A 326 2.63 -9.08 -4.67
CA TRP A 326 2.11 -7.75 -4.97
C TRP A 326 1.74 -6.97 -3.70
N ARG A 327 1.42 -7.67 -2.59
CA ARG A 327 1.12 -7.00 -1.31
C ARG A 327 2.33 -6.26 -0.73
N PHE A 328 3.54 -6.81 -0.89
CA PHE A 328 4.77 -6.11 -0.50
C PHE A 328 5.18 -5.07 -1.54
N GLU A 329 5.02 -5.38 -2.82
CA GLU A 329 5.25 -4.46 -3.94
C GLU A 329 4.49 -3.14 -3.78
N VAL A 330 3.19 -3.20 -3.45
CA VAL A 330 2.34 -2.02 -3.18
C VAL A 330 2.99 -1.10 -2.15
N ILE A 331 3.55 -1.64 -1.07
CA ILE A 331 4.18 -0.84 -0.02
C ILE A 331 5.44 -0.14 -0.55
N VAL A 332 6.24 -0.82 -1.38
CA VAL A 332 7.41 -0.21 -2.03
C VAL A 332 7.00 0.97 -2.92
N MET A 333 5.88 0.85 -3.64
CA MET A 333 5.37 1.90 -4.52
C MET A 333 4.76 3.06 -3.75
N MET A 334 3.97 2.75 -2.73
CA MET A 334 3.35 3.74 -1.84
C MET A 334 4.37 4.55 -1.05
N LEU A 335 5.53 3.95 -0.74
CA LEU A 335 6.64 4.62 -0.06
C LEU A 335 7.69 5.15 -1.04
N CYS A 336 7.37 5.29 -2.34
CA CYS A 336 8.31 5.82 -3.33
C CYS A 336 8.98 7.16 -2.98
N PRO A 337 8.33 8.12 -2.27
CA PRO A 337 8.98 9.36 -1.88
C PRO A 337 10.17 9.15 -0.94
N ILE A 338 10.21 8.05 -0.20
CA ILE A 338 11.28 7.74 0.75
C ILE A 338 12.61 7.50 0.04
N TYR A 339 12.61 6.81 -1.10
CA TYR A 339 13.84 6.53 -1.85
C TYR A 339 14.02 7.41 -3.09
N LEU A 340 12.95 7.83 -3.76
CA LEU A 340 13.09 8.66 -4.98
C LEU A 340 13.59 10.07 -4.68
N ILE A 341 13.16 10.70 -3.59
CA ILE A 341 13.63 12.06 -3.25
C ILE A 341 15.14 12.09 -3.04
N PRO A 342 15.74 11.21 -2.21
CA PRO A 342 17.20 11.08 -2.15
C PRO A 342 17.87 10.81 -3.51
N ILE A 343 17.25 10.02 -4.38
CA ILE A 343 17.79 9.71 -5.73
C ILE A 343 17.75 10.95 -6.64
N PHE A 344 16.66 11.73 -6.64
CA PHE A 344 16.53 12.96 -7.43
C PHE A 344 17.61 13.98 -7.07
N LYS A 345 18.00 14.06 -5.79
CA LYS A 345 19.07 14.95 -5.32
C LYS A 345 20.44 14.67 -5.92
N LEU A 346 20.71 13.46 -6.40
CA LEU A 346 22.00 13.12 -7.01
C LEU A 346 22.27 13.89 -8.31
N ARG A 347 21.21 14.33 -9.02
CA ARG A 347 21.25 15.18 -10.25
C ARG A 347 22.17 14.69 -11.39
N THR A 348 22.69 13.47 -11.36
CA THR A 348 23.59 12.93 -12.39
C THR A 348 22.86 12.57 -13.68
N GLN A 349 23.51 12.69 -14.84
CA GLN A 349 22.90 12.34 -16.13
C GLN A 349 22.48 10.87 -16.21
N LYS A 350 23.30 9.94 -15.70
CA LYS A 350 22.95 8.51 -15.67
C LYS A 350 21.67 8.24 -14.86
N VAL A 351 21.55 8.85 -13.68
CA VAL A 351 20.34 8.75 -12.85
C VAL A 351 19.14 9.35 -13.58
N LYS A 352 19.29 10.52 -14.21
CA LYS A 352 18.22 11.13 -15.02
C LYS A 352 17.75 10.22 -16.15
N SER A 353 18.65 9.59 -16.89
CA SER A 353 18.30 8.65 -17.96
C SER A 353 17.54 7.42 -17.45
N ILE A 354 17.98 6.83 -16.34
CA ILE A 354 17.28 5.68 -15.74
C ILE A 354 15.91 6.09 -15.19
N LEU A 355 15.80 7.26 -14.55
CA LEU A 355 14.52 7.79 -14.08
C LEU A 355 13.56 8.10 -15.24
N PHE A 356 14.08 8.53 -16.39
CA PHE A 356 13.29 8.72 -17.59
C PHE A 356 12.76 7.39 -18.16
N ILE A 357 13.58 6.34 -18.19
CA ILE A 357 13.14 4.98 -18.54
C ILE A 357 12.05 4.51 -17.56
N LEU A 358 12.25 4.74 -16.25
CA LEU A 358 11.25 4.42 -15.24
C LEU A 358 9.96 5.23 -15.46
N PHE A 359 10.05 6.51 -15.80
CA PHE A 359 8.88 7.33 -16.09
C PHE A 359 8.08 6.79 -17.28
N ILE A 360 8.73 6.47 -18.40
CA ILE A 360 8.07 5.88 -19.57
C ILE A 360 7.40 4.55 -19.20
N SER A 361 8.10 3.69 -18.47
CA SER A 361 7.54 2.39 -18.08
C SER A 361 6.34 2.53 -17.14
N VAL A 362 6.36 3.50 -16.23
CA VAL A 362 5.22 3.83 -15.36
C VAL A 362 4.04 4.34 -16.19
N MET A 363 4.27 5.21 -17.17
CA MET A 363 3.20 5.69 -18.06
C MET A 363 2.57 4.57 -18.87
N ALA A 364 3.38 3.62 -19.37
CA ALA A 364 2.87 2.44 -20.06
C ALA A 364 2.00 1.58 -19.11
N MET A 365 2.46 1.37 -17.87
CA MET A 365 1.72 0.55 -16.91
C MET A 365 0.43 1.23 -16.41
N VAL A 366 0.46 2.55 -16.18
CA VAL A 366 -0.75 3.35 -15.88
C VAL A 366 -1.78 3.20 -17.00
N SER A 367 -1.33 3.28 -18.26
CA SER A 367 -2.21 3.16 -19.42
C SER A 367 -2.83 1.77 -19.51
N LEU A 368 -2.00 0.72 -19.34
CA LEU A 368 -2.47 -0.67 -19.31
C LEU A 368 -3.47 -0.90 -18.18
N ASN A 369 -3.16 -0.46 -16.97
CA ASN A 369 -4.06 -0.56 -15.81
C ASN A 369 -5.37 0.20 -16.01
N THR A 370 -5.32 1.37 -16.66
CA THR A 370 -6.53 2.13 -17.01
C THR A 370 -7.42 1.35 -17.96
N VAL A 371 -6.83 0.71 -18.99
CA VAL A 371 -7.57 -0.15 -19.93
C VAL A 371 -8.20 -1.34 -19.20
N ILE A 372 -7.43 -2.05 -18.36
CA ILE A 372 -7.95 -3.16 -17.54
C ILE A 372 -9.12 -2.70 -16.68
N TYR A 373 -8.95 -1.57 -15.99
CA TYR A 373 -9.98 -1.01 -15.13
C TYR A 373 -11.30 -0.78 -15.87
N PHE A 374 -11.24 -0.18 -17.07
CA PHE A 374 -12.43 0.06 -17.89
C PHE A 374 -13.06 -1.24 -18.42
N LEU A 375 -12.25 -2.25 -18.76
CA LEU A 375 -12.74 -3.56 -19.21
C LEU A 375 -13.44 -4.33 -18.08
N GLU A 376 -12.88 -4.31 -16.87
CA GLU A 376 -13.40 -5.06 -15.72
C GLU A 376 -14.60 -4.38 -15.05
N ASN A 377 -14.57 -3.05 -14.87
CA ASN A 377 -15.56 -2.33 -14.07
C ASN A 377 -16.61 -1.58 -14.92
N GLY A 378 -16.36 -1.46 -16.23
CA GLY A 378 -17.21 -0.74 -17.18
C GLY A 378 -17.37 0.75 -16.87
N LEU A 379 -18.17 1.44 -17.69
CA LEU A 379 -18.53 2.85 -17.49
C LEU A 379 -19.40 3.07 -16.23
N SER A 380 -19.96 1.99 -15.67
CA SER A 380 -20.88 2.05 -14.52
C SER A 380 -20.20 2.58 -13.26
N MET A 381 -18.98 2.11 -12.94
CA MET A 381 -18.24 2.56 -11.77
C MET A 381 -17.80 4.02 -11.92
N PHE A 382 -17.37 4.41 -13.12
CA PHE A 382 -17.05 5.80 -13.42
C PHE A 382 -18.28 6.71 -13.26
N GLY A 383 -19.44 6.29 -13.75
CA GLY A 383 -20.71 7.01 -13.54
C GLY A 383 -21.08 7.14 -12.05
N LYS A 384 -20.94 6.07 -11.26
CA LYS A 384 -21.13 6.11 -9.80
C LYS A 384 -20.16 7.07 -9.11
N TYR A 385 -18.91 7.13 -9.57
CA TYR A 385 -17.93 8.08 -9.05
C TYR A 385 -18.33 9.52 -9.37
N LEU A 386 -18.75 9.77 -10.62
CA LEU A 386 -19.13 11.11 -11.08
C LEU A 386 -20.34 11.68 -10.35
N THR A 387 -21.31 10.81 -10.04
CA THR A 387 -22.57 11.17 -9.36
C THR A 387 -22.49 11.02 -7.84
N GLY A 388 -21.40 10.43 -7.34
CA GLY A 388 -21.19 10.21 -5.92
C GLY A 388 -21.06 11.52 -5.14
N SER A 389 -21.68 11.56 -3.96
CA SER A 389 -21.61 12.70 -3.04
C SER A 389 -21.52 12.23 -1.60
N GLY A 390 -20.77 12.96 -0.78
CA GLY A 390 -20.76 12.75 0.67
C GLY A 390 -22.14 12.83 1.33
N PHE A 391 -23.10 13.53 0.72
CA PHE A 391 -24.49 13.54 1.20
C PHE A 391 -25.18 12.18 1.04
N ILE A 392 -24.90 11.45 -0.04
CA ILE A 392 -25.43 10.09 -0.25
C ILE A 392 -24.87 9.17 0.83
N ILE A 393 -23.57 9.28 1.12
CA ILE A 393 -22.92 8.50 2.17
C ILE A 393 -23.56 8.79 3.54
N ILE A 394 -23.76 10.06 3.88
CA ILE A 394 -24.43 10.44 5.14
C ILE A 394 -25.85 9.90 5.18
N TYR A 395 -26.60 10.05 4.09
CA TYR A 395 -27.98 9.56 4.00
C TYR A 395 -28.05 8.04 4.19
N ASP A 396 -27.18 7.28 3.53
CA ASP A 396 -27.14 5.82 3.63
C ASP A 396 -26.78 5.37 5.06
N VAL A 397 -25.81 6.03 5.71
CA VAL A 397 -25.46 5.80 7.12
C VAL A 397 -26.63 6.08 8.05
N VAL A 398 -27.28 7.24 7.91
CA VAL A 398 -28.41 7.63 8.78
C VAL A 398 -29.58 6.67 8.59
N LYS A 399 -29.88 6.32 7.33
CA LYS A 399 -30.96 5.37 7.00
C LYS A 399 -30.71 4.01 7.64
N GLY A 400 -29.49 3.48 7.61
CA GLY A 400 -29.22 2.16 8.18
C GLY A 400 -29.03 2.14 9.70
N ILE A 401 -28.84 3.29 10.37
CA ILE A 401 -28.85 3.38 11.83
C ILE A 401 -30.28 3.48 12.39
N VAL A 402 -31.17 4.15 11.65
CA VAL A 402 -32.57 4.38 12.05
C VAL A 402 -33.46 3.15 11.84
N ASN A 403 -33.09 2.28 10.89
CA ASN A 403 -33.70 0.95 10.71
C ASN A 403 -32.98 -0.10 11.57
#